data_AF-A0A6C2USR8-F1
#
_entry.id   AF-A0A6C2USR8-F1
#
_cell.length_a   1.000
_cell.length_b   1.000
_cell.length_c   1.000
_cell.angle_alpha   90.00
_cell.angle_beta   90.00
_cell.angle_gamma   90.00
#
_symmetry.space_group_name_H-M   'P 1'
#
loop_
_entity.id
_entity.type
_entity.pdbx_description
1 polymer ?
#
loop_
_entity_poly.entity_id
_entity_poly.type
_entity_poly.pdbx_seq_one_letter_code
_entity_poly.pdbx_strand_id
1 'polypeptide(L)'
;MKKTIATMMTMTLAFGIATSVIAKSEKKNAPRNTAAVEKDLKEAGSEHFPEKMKVGKVGPIKVGDTYYHAFCGNLKKSGYRVIIYDNTPKYMGYYETEFEPYDYEEGAILLDSGESDEDGNDIPFILPLGKKGPADRINIDGIPTTFVKAPGNEGEAAGGIPAGPAKVKTVGGDDMQPEYRDWTISMRGKKITFRAIYIKKDRSKVFLKDEKQGNEKDFYIRDFSKADQEYMEQFK
;
A
#
# COMPACT_ATOMS: atom_id res chain seq x y z
N MET A 1 1.81 -77.41 19.55
CA MET A 1 2.17 -76.90 20.89
C MET A 1 2.89 -75.57 20.70
N LYS A 2 2.20 -74.45 20.96
CA LYS A 2 2.40 -73.51 22.09
C LYS A 2 3.80 -72.87 22.12
N LYS A 3 3.91 -71.61 21.64
CA LYS A 3 4.03 -70.31 22.39
C LYS A 3 5.51 -70.04 22.74
N THR A 4 6.14 -68.90 22.45
CA THR A 4 5.90 -67.51 22.93
C THR A 4 6.78 -66.53 22.11
N ILE A 5 6.27 -65.41 21.55
CA ILE A 5 6.00 -64.05 22.09
C ILE A 5 7.22 -63.09 22.13
N ALA A 6 7.05 -61.98 21.38
CA ALA A 6 7.54 -60.58 21.54
C ALA A 6 9.06 -60.33 21.49
N THR A 7 9.56 -59.24 20.86
CA THR A 7 9.34 -57.85 21.30
C THR A 7 9.92 -56.86 20.25
N MET A 8 9.04 -56.02 19.68
CA MET A 8 9.12 -54.53 19.62
C MET A 8 10.17 -53.78 18.76
N MET A 9 9.63 -52.77 18.03
CA MET A 9 10.24 -51.49 17.58
C MET A 9 11.41 -51.57 16.58
N THR A 10 11.48 -50.77 15.52
CA THR A 10 11.25 -49.33 15.47
C THR A 10 10.80 -48.89 14.07
N MET A 11 9.77 -48.05 14.05
CA MET A 11 9.30 -47.28 12.90
C MET A 11 10.34 -46.19 12.59
N THR A 12 10.85 -46.11 11.36
CA THR A 12 11.46 -44.86 10.88
C THR A 12 11.05 -44.67 9.43
N LEU A 13 9.89 -44.03 9.28
CA LEU A 13 9.45 -43.43 8.04
C LEU A 13 10.38 -42.24 7.79
N ALA A 14 11.45 -42.45 7.03
CA ALA A 14 12.28 -41.35 6.54
C ALA A 14 11.50 -40.63 5.45
N PHE A 15 10.60 -39.73 5.86
CA PHE A 15 10.15 -38.62 5.02
C PHE A 15 11.40 -37.79 4.73
N GLY A 16 12.07 -38.09 3.62
CA GLY A 16 13.11 -37.27 3.05
C GLY A 16 12.51 -35.90 2.75
N ILE A 17 12.87 -34.93 3.58
CA ILE A 17 12.56 -33.51 3.43
C ILE A 17 12.91 -33.13 2.00
N ALA A 18 11.89 -32.88 1.18
CA ALA A 18 12.07 -32.30 -0.13
C ALA A 18 12.78 -30.96 0.09
N THR A 19 14.03 -30.94 -0.35
CA THR A 19 14.92 -29.78 -0.39
C THR A 19 14.16 -28.58 -0.93
N SER A 20 13.99 -27.58 -0.06
CA SER A 20 14.07 -26.15 -0.34
C SER A 20 13.99 -25.80 -1.82
N VAL A 21 12.75 -25.71 -2.32
CA VAL A 21 12.47 -24.88 -3.48
C VAL A 21 12.63 -23.44 -2.99
N ILE A 22 13.87 -22.94 -3.02
CA ILE A 22 14.09 -21.51 -3.22
C ILE A 22 13.62 -21.29 -4.66
N ALA A 23 12.31 -21.12 -4.82
CA ALA A 23 11.74 -20.74 -6.08
C ALA A 23 12.37 -19.39 -6.39
N LYS A 24 13.21 -19.35 -7.43
CA LYS A 24 13.55 -18.13 -8.14
C LYS A 24 12.25 -17.39 -8.39
N SER A 25 12.04 -16.33 -7.63
CA SER A 25 10.95 -15.43 -7.89
C SER A 25 11.29 -14.68 -9.16
N GLU A 26 10.53 -14.95 -10.22
CA GLU A 26 10.59 -14.22 -11.48
C GLU A 26 9.37 -14.54 -12.37
N LYS A 27 8.76 -15.72 -12.24
CA LYS A 27 7.55 -16.04 -13.00
C LYS A 27 6.34 -15.31 -12.43
N LYS A 28 5.79 -14.37 -13.20
CA LYS A 28 4.48 -13.75 -12.97
C LYS A 28 3.41 -14.83 -13.01
N ASN A 29 2.76 -15.08 -11.89
CA ASN A 29 1.77 -16.14 -11.74
C ASN A 29 0.45 -15.52 -11.28
N ALA A 30 -0.31 -15.02 -12.24
CA ALA A 30 -1.60 -14.38 -12.03
C ALA A 30 -2.75 -15.40 -12.03
N PRO A 31 -3.93 -15.05 -11.49
CA PRO A 31 -5.15 -15.79 -11.77
C PRO A 31 -5.34 -15.99 -13.28
N ARG A 32 -5.83 -17.17 -13.67
CA ARG A 32 -5.85 -17.61 -15.07
C ARG A 32 -6.63 -16.67 -15.99
N ASN A 33 -7.74 -16.11 -15.49
CA ASN A 33 -8.61 -15.16 -16.18
C ASN A 33 -9.57 -14.50 -15.18
N THR A 34 -10.36 -13.53 -15.64
CA THR A 34 -11.36 -12.85 -14.82
C THR A 34 -12.47 -13.79 -14.31
N ALA A 35 -12.81 -14.86 -15.03
CA ALA A 35 -13.78 -15.84 -14.57
C ALA A 35 -13.30 -16.64 -13.33
N ALA A 36 -12.00 -16.95 -13.26
CA ALA A 36 -11.39 -17.53 -12.07
C ALA A 36 -11.45 -16.54 -10.89
N VAL A 37 -11.16 -15.26 -11.15
CA VAL A 37 -11.28 -14.21 -10.13
C VAL A 37 -12.72 -14.09 -9.62
N GLU A 38 -13.72 -14.03 -10.50
CA GLU A 38 -15.12 -13.99 -10.08
C GLU A 38 -15.53 -15.21 -9.26
N LYS A 39 -15.00 -16.39 -9.59
CA LYS A 39 -15.27 -17.61 -8.84
C LYS A 39 -14.73 -17.49 -7.42
N ASP A 40 -13.46 -17.12 -7.26
CA ASP A 40 -12.83 -16.96 -5.94
C ASP A 40 -13.57 -15.90 -5.10
N LEU A 41 -13.97 -14.78 -5.71
CA LEU A 41 -14.72 -13.72 -5.03
C LEU A 41 -16.12 -14.19 -4.59
N LYS A 42 -16.82 -15.00 -5.42
CA LYS A 42 -18.11 -15.60 -5.04
C LYS A 42 -17.95 -16.58 -3.89
N GLU A 43 -16.88 -17.37 -3.88
CA GLU A 43 -16.55 -18.29 -2.79
C GLU A 43 -16.21 -17.53 -1.49
N ALA A 44 -15.57 -16.36 -1.60
CA ALA A 44 -15.31 -15.45 -0.48
C ALA A 44 -16.58 -14.77 0.08
N GLY A 45 -17.71 -14.83 -0.64
CA GLY A 45 -19.01 -14.35 -0.16
C GLY A 45 -19.47 -13.00 -0.74
N SER A 46 -20.71 -12.63 -0.43
CA SER A 46 -21.37 -11.44 -0.99
C SER A 46 -20.69 -10.12 -0.60
N GLU A 47 -19.98 -10.09 0.53
CA GLU A 47 -19.13 -8.95 0.91
C GLU A 47 -18.02 -8.72 -0.11
N HIS A 48 -17.45 -9.77 -0.70
CA HIS A 48 -16.35 -9.71 -1.68
C HIS A 48 -16.85 -9.66 -3.12
N PHE A 49 -18.01 -10.26 -3.41
CA PHE A 49 -18.66 -10.24 -4.72
C PHE A 49 -20.12 -9.77 -4.65
N PRO A 50 -20.36 -8.46 -4.53
CA PRO A 50 -21.72 -7.91 -4.53
C PRO A 50 -22.38 -8.10 -5.89
N GLU A 51 -23.72 -8.11 -5.88
CA GLU A 51 -24.51 -8.34 -7.07
C GLU A 51 -24.16 -7.33 -8.18
N LYS A 52 -23.97 -7.80 -9.42
CA LYS A 52 -23.71 -6.99 -10.61
C LYS A 52 -22.34 -6.29 -10.64
N MET A 53 -21.39 -6.65 -9.78
CA MET A 53 -20.00 -6.22 -9.92
C MET A 53 -19.38 -6.82 -11.19
N LYS A 54 -18.62 -6.01 -11.94
CA LYS A 54 -17.83 -6.47 -13.09
C LYS A 54 -16.34 -6.45 -12.74
N VAL A 55 -15.61 -7.49 -13.15
CA VAL A 55 -14.17 -7.60 -12.87
C VAL A 55 -13.38 -7.30 -14.14
N GLY A 56 -12.51 -6.29 -14.08
CA GLY A 56 -11.51 -5.94 -15.08
C GLY A 56 -10.10 -6.22 -14.57
N LYS A 57 -9.15 -6.49 -15.48
CA LYS A 57 -7.74 -6.67 -15.12
C LYS A 57 -7.06 -5.30 -15.06
N VAL A 58 -6.29 -5.04 -14.00
CA VAL A 58 -5.40 -3.87 -13.91
C VAL A 58 -4.01 -4.32 -14.34
N GLY A 59 -3.33 -5.13 -13.53
CA GLY A 59 -2.07 -5.74 -13.95
C GLY A 59 -1.19 -6.29 -12.83
N PRO A 60 -0.02 -6.82 -13.19
CA PRO A 60 0.97 -7.35 -12.27
C PRO A 60 1.85 -6.24 -11.68
N ILE A 61 1.78 -6.04 -10.37
CA ILE A 61 2.58 -5.06 -9.63
C ILE A 61 3.84 -5.72 -9.12
N LYS A 62 5.00 -5.29 -9.61
CA LYS A 62 6.28 -5.75 -9.09
C LYS A 62 6.54 -5.11 -7.73
N VAL A 63 6.94 -5.88 -6.73
CA VAL A 63 7.32 -5.38 -5.41
C VAL A 63 8.60 -6.09 -4.96
N GLY A 64 9.74 -5.42 -5.13
CA GLY A 64 11.05 -6.06 -4.92
C GLY A 64 11.20 -7.30 -5.81
N ASP A 65 11.43 -8.44 -5.18
CA ASP A 65 11.59 -9.72 -5.85
C ASP A 65 10.28 -10.51 -5.90
N THR A 66 9.09 -9.91 -5.91
CA THR A 66 7.81 -10.63 -6.07
C THR A 66 6.81 -9.83 -6.90
N TYR A 67 5.67 -10.45 -7.22
CA TYR A 67 4.55 -9.82 -7.90
C TYR A 67 3.26 -9.94 -7.10
N TYR A 68 2.46 -8.90 -7.13
CA TYR A 68 1.04 -8.95 -6.82
C TYR A 68 0.24 -8.78 -8.11
N HIS A 69 -1.03 -9.16 -8.12
CA HIS A 69 -1.91 -8.98 -9.27
C HIS A 69 -3.16 -8.24 -8.85
N ALA A 70 -3.44 -7.12 -9.52
CA ALA A 70 -4.61 -6.31 -9.22
C ALA A 70 -5.71 -6.44 -10.28
N PHE A 71 -6.94 -6.38 -9.80
CA PHE A 71 -8.15 -6.35 -10.61
C PHE A 71 -9.06 -5.22 -10.14
N CYS A 72 -9.82 -4.65 -11.07
CA CYS A 72 -10.83 -3.63 -10.83
C CYS A 72 -12.20 -4.31 -10.68
N GLY A 73 -12.82 -4.20 -9.51
CA GLY A 73 -14.23 -4.54 -9.31
C GLY A 73 -15.08 -3.29 -9.46
N ASN A 74 -15.71 -3.10 -10.62
CA ASN A 74 -16.59 -1.95 -10.87
C ASN A 74 -17.96 -2.17 -10.20
N LEU A 75 -18.29 -1.33 -9.22
CA LEU A 75 -19.58 -1.31 -8.54
C LEU A 75 -20.47 -0.27 -9.22
N LYS A 76 -21.57 -0.70 -9.85
CA LYS A 76 -22.45 0.16 -10.68
C LYS A 76 -22.88 1.50 -10.08
N LYS A 77 -22.83 1.69 -8.75
CA LYS A 77 -23.36 2.86 -8.04
C LYS A 77 -22.49 3.37 -6.88
N SER A 78 -21.35 2.75 -6.60
CA SER A 78 -20.63 2.98 -5.33
C SER A 78 -19.10 2.90 -5.47
N GLY A 79 -18.57 3.26 -6.64
CA GLY A 79 -17.13 3.28 -6.89
C GLY A 79 -16.56 1.93 -7.29
N TYR A 80 -15.36 1.65 -6.81
CA TYR A 80 -14.51 0.56 -7.29
C TYR A 80 -13.94 -0.23 -6.13
N ARG A 81 -13.58 -1.48 -6.44
CA ARG A 81 -12.77 -2.32 -5.56
C ARG A 81 -11.45 -2.65 -6.22
N VAL A 82 -10.37 -2.36 -5.51
CA VAL A 82 -9.02 -2.78 -5.90
C VAL A 82 -8.78 -4.16 -5.30
N ILE A 83 -9.02 -5.20 -6.10
CA ILE A 83 -8.94 -6.61 -5.74
C ILE A 83 -7.49 -7.07 -5.87
N ILE A 84 -6.91 -7.67 -4.84
CA ILE A 84 -5.49 -8.01 -4.78
C ILE A 84 -5.28 -9.52 -4.63
N TYR A 85 -4.36 -10.05 -5.43
CA TYR A 85 -3.85 -11.41 -5.37
C TYR A 85 -2.33 -11.40 -5.16
N ASP A 86 -1.80 -12.41 -4.49
CA ASP A 86 -0.35 -12.65 -4.43
C ASP A 86 0.16 -13.41 -5.69
N ASN A 87 1.47 -13.69 -5.74
CA ASN A 87 2.07 -14.45 -6.83
C ASN A 87 1.81 -15.97 -6.78
N THR A 88 1.00 -16.45 -5.84
CA THR A 88 0.55 -17.86 -5.71
C THR A 88 -0.91 -18.03 -6.11
N PRO A 89 -1.32 -17.28 -7.13
CA PRO A 89 -2.63 -16.62 -7.29
C PRO A 89 -3.63 -16.83 -6.14
N LYS A 90 -3.24 -16.52 -4.91
CA LYS A 90 -4.12 -16.57 -3.74
C LYS A 90 -4.84 -15.23 -3.59
N TYR A 91 -6.17 -15.28 -3.46
CA TYR A 91 -6.97 -14.09 -3.21
C TYR A 91 -6.64 -13.52 -1.82
N MET A 92 -6.23 -12.25 -1.75
CA MET A 92 -5.82 -11.60 -0.50
C MET A 92 -6.95 -10.77 0.13
N GLY A 93 -7.74 -10.08 -0.70
CA GLY A 93 -8.74 -9.12 -0.24
C GLY A 93 -8.90 -7.95 -1.21
N TYR A 94 -9.51 -6.85 -0.75
CA TYR A 94 -9.68 -5.64 -1.55
C TYR A 94 -9.65 -4.34 -0.73
N TYR A 95 -9.36 -3.23 -1.40
CA TYR A 95 -9.70 -1.88 -0.93
C TYR A 95 -10.94 -1.38 -1.65
N GLU A 96 -11.83 -0.68 -0.95
CA GLU A 96 -12.93 0.06 -1.57
C GLU A 96 -12.50 1.52 -1.79
N THR A 97 -12.77 2.06 -2.97
CA THR A 97 -12.33 3.41 -3.37
C THR A 97 -13.34 4.03 -4.33
N GLU A 98 -13.43 5.36 -4.32
CA GLU A 98 -14.24 6.10 -5.30
C GLU A 98 -13.52 6.27 -6.65
N PHE A 99 -12.20 6.02 -6.67
CA PHE A 99 -11.31 6.26 -7.81
C PHE A 99 -11.03 4.98 -8.61
N GLU A 100 -11.11 5.06 -9.95
CA GLU A 100 -10.92 3.88 -10.82
C GLU A 100 -9.45 3.45 -10.86
N PRO A 101 -9.09 2.20 -10.52
CA PRO A 101 -7.76 1.69 -10.79
C PRO A 101 -7.60 1.46 -12.30
N TYR A 102 -6.71 2.24 -12.94
CA TYR A 102 -6.54 2.22 -14.39
C TYR A 102 -5.18 1.68 -14.84
N ASP A 103 -4.14 1.83 -14.02
CA ASP A 103 -2.79 1.37 -14.35
C ASP A 103 -1.99 1.00 -13.08
N TYR A 104 -0.70 0.68 -13.23
CA TYR A 104 0.18 0.29 -12.14
C TYR A 104 1.65 0.63 -12.45
N GLU A 105 2.43 0.81 -11.40
CA GLU A 105 3.88 0.98 -11.48
C GLU A 105 4.59 0.02 -10.50
N GLU A 106 5.91 0.12 -10.38
CA GLU A 106 6.63 -0.67 -9.37
C GLU A 106 6.18 -0.25 -7.96
N GLY A 107 5.67 -1.20 -7.18
CA GLY A 107 5.23 -0.95 -5.82
C GLY A 107 3.84 -0.33 -5.66
N ALA A 108 3.11 -0.01 -6.73
CA ALA A 108 1.83 0.69 -6.57
C ALA A 108 0.81 0.43 -7.70
N ILE A 109 -0.45 0.68 -7.37
CA ILE A 109 -1.58 0.72 -8.29
C ILE A 109 -1.97 2.19 -8.48
N LEU A 110 -2.18 2.60 -9.72
CA LEU A 110 -2.54 3.97 -10.10
C LEU A 110 -4.06 4.09 -10.20
N LEU A 111 -4.62 5.06 -9.48
CA LEU A 111 -6.04 5.37 -9.45
C LEU A 111 -6.31 6.70 -10.15
N ASP A 112 -7.39 6.77 -10.90
CA ASP A 112 -7.80 7.96 -11.63
C ASP A 112 -8.31 9.01 -10.63
N SER A 113 -7.56 10.11 -10.50
CA SER A 113 -7.93 11.25 -9.66
C SER A 113 -8.90 12.20 -10.36
N GLY A 114 -9.05 12.10 -11.68
CA GLY A 114 -9.71 13.09 -12.51
C GLY A 114 -8.93 14.40 -12.68
N GLU A 115 -7.68 14.47 -12.19
CA GLU A 115 -6.81 15.63 -12.32
C GLU A 115 -5.70 15.39 -13.35
N SER A 116 -5.37 16.42 -14.11
CA SER A 116 -4.23 16.44 -15.02
C SER A 116 -3.33 17.63 -14.71
N ASP A 117 -2.03 17.51 -14.99
CA ASP A 117 -1.07 18.60 -14.86
C ASP A 117 -1.22 19.66 -15.97
N GLU A 118 -0.41 20.72 -15.91
CA GLU A 118 -0.42 21.81 -16.89
C GLU A 118 -0.05 21.35 -18.31
N ASP A 119 0.59 20.19 -18.43
CA ASP A 119 0.98 19.56 -19.69
C ASP A 119 -0.07 18.55 -20.20
N GLY A 120 -1.17 18.36 -19.44
CA GLY A 120 -2.28 17.45 -19.78
C GLY A 120 -2.01 15.99 -19.44
N ASN A 121 -1.02 15.69 -18.59
CA ASN A 121 -0.78 14.33 -18.10
C ASN A 121 -1.61 14.07 -16.84
N ASP A 122 -2.24 12.90 -16.76
CA ASP A 122 -3.03 12.51 -15.60
C ASP A 122 -2.15 12.37 -14.35
N ILE A 123 -2.62 12.92 -13.23
CA ILE A 123 -1.96 12.87 -11.92
C ILE A 123 -2.65 11.78 -11.10
N PRO A 124 -2.16 10.54 -11.06
CA PRO A 124 -2.86 9.47 -10.35
C PRO A 124 -2.82 9.65 -8.83
N PHE A 125 -3.87 9.17 -8.16
CA PHE A 125 -3.72 8.77 -6.76
C PHE A 125 -3.00 7.44 -6.67
N ILE A 126 -2.10 7.33 -5.69
CA ILE A 126 -1.22 6.17 -5.53
C ILE A 126 -1.76 5.25 -4.44
N LEU A 127 -1.99 3.99 -4.79
CA LEU A 127 -2.27 2.92 -3.83
C LEU A 127 -1.01 2.04 -3.68
N PRO A 128 -0.23 2.22 -2.60
CA PRO A 128 1.03 1.51 -2.43
C PRO A 128 0.83 0.06 -1.98
N LEU A 129 1.70 -0.83 -2.46
CA LEU A 129 1.83 -2.22 -2.05
C LEU A 129 3.20 -2.48 -1.43
N GLY A 130 3.20 -2.97 -0.19
CA GLY A 130 4.42 -3.32 0.53
C GLY A 130 4.94 -4.69 0.14
N LYS A 131 6.22 -4.97 0.45
CA LYS A 131 6.85 -6.30 0.26
C LYS A 131 6.12 -7.44 0.99
N LYS A 132 5.34 -7.09 2.01
CA LYS A 132 4.55 -8.02 2.83
C LYS A 132 3.06 -8.03 2.44
N GLY A 133 2.72 -7.41 1.32
CA GLY A 133 1.34 -7.32 0.82
C GLY A 133 0.68 -5.96 1.10
N PRO A 134 -0.65 -5.89 0.86
CA PRO A 134 -1.44 -4.71 1.16
C PRO A 134 -1.40 -4.37 2.67
N ALA A 135 -1.33 -3.09 2.99
CA ALA A 135 -1.40 -2.61 4.36
C ALA A 135 -2.84 -2.65 4.89
N ASP A 136 -3.06 -2.94 6.17
CA ASP A 136 -4.42 -2.98 6.74
C ASP A 136 -5.20 -1.67 6.56
N ARG A 137 -4.48 -0.55 6.54
CA ARG A 137 -5.04 0.78 6.33
C ARG A 137 -4.08 1.63 5.52
N ILE A 138 -4.64 2.37 4.58
CA ILE A 138 -3.92 3.35 3.74
C ILE A 138 -4.70 4.66 3.72
N ASN A 139 -4.13 5.67 3.09
CA ASN A 139 -4.78 6.95 2.84
C ASN A 139 -4.75 7.23 1.34
N ILE A 140 -5.92 7.37 0.72
CA ILE A 140 -6.08 7.71 -0.69
C ILE A 140 -6.74 9.09 -0.72
N ASP A 141 -6.01 10.12 -1.20
CA ASP A 141 -6.49 11.51 -1.24
C ASP A 141 -7.07 12.05 0.10
N GLY A 142 -6.42 11.72 1.22
CA GLY A 142 -6.91 12.14 2.54
C GLY A 142 -8.08 11.29 3.07
N ILE A 143 -8.60 10.34 2.30
CA ILE A 143 -9.62 9.36 2.70
C ILE A 143 -8.93 8.13 3.31
N PRO A 144 -9.13 7.83 4.61
CA PRO A 144 -8.61 6.63 5.21
C PRO A 144 -9.36 5.40 4.69
N THR A 145 -8.64 4.50 4.04
CA THR A 145 -9.21 3.30 3.41
C THR A 145 -8.66 2.04 4.09
N THR A 146 -9.56 1.13 4.46
CA THR A 146 -9.23 -0.13 5.14
C THR A 146 -9.20 -1.28 4.15
N PHE A 147 -8.25 -2.20 4.32
CA PHE A 147 -8.19 -3.43 3.55
C PHE A 147 -9.17 -4.47 4.09
N VAL A 148 -10.08 -4.93 3.24
CA VAL A 148 -11.02 -6.02 3.56
C VAL A 148 -10.38 -7.33 3.14
N LYS A 149 -9.96 -8.14 4.12
CA LYS A 149 -9.25 -9.40 3.90
C LYS A 149 -10.18 -10.49 3.41
N ALA A 150 -9.68 -11.37 2.54
CA ALA A 150 -10.39 -12.56 2.16
C ALA A 150 -10.60 -13.50 3.36
N PRO A 151 -11.73 -14.26 3.41
CA PRO A 151 -11.96 -15.26 4.45
C PRO A 151 -10.82 -16.29 4.49
N GLY A 152 -10.36 -16.65 5.69
CA GLY A 152 -9.24 -17.60 5.86
C GLY A 152 -7.84 -16.98 5.78
N ASN A 153 -7.71 -15.66 5.56
CA ASN A 153 -6.44 -14.92 5.63
C ASN A 153 -6.29 -14.11 6.94
N GLU A 154 -7.05 -14.46 7.98
CA GLU A 154 -7.17 -13.71 9.24
C GLU A 154 -5.86 -13.63 10.05
N GLY A 155 -4.80 -14.34 9.64
CA GLY A 155 -3.45 -14.29 10.25
C GLY A 155 -2.32 -13.75 9.37
N GLU A 156 -2.57 -13.36 8.11
CA GLU A 156 -1.52 -12.99 7.13
C GLU A 156 -1.43 -11.50 6.83
N ALA A 157 -1.96 -10.64 7.70
CA ALA A 157 -1.61 -9.22 7.67
C ALA A 157 -0.42 -8.95 8.59
N ALA A 158 0.76 -8.97 8.00
CA ALA A 158 1.94 -8.38 8.61
C ALA A 158 2.49 -7.30 7.68
N GLY A 159 1.64 -6.51 7.03
CA GLY A 159 2.01 -5.52 6.02
C GLY A 159 2.24 -4.10 6.54
N GLY A 160 2.86 -3.91 7.71
CA GLY A 160 3.33 -2.59 8.10
C GLY A 160 4.39 -2.11 7.10
N ILE A 161 4.19 -0.94 6.49
CA ILE A 161 5.26 -0.21 5.82
C ILE A 161 6.34 0.02 6.90
N PRO A 162 7.57 -0.52 6.78
CA PRO A 162 8.64 0.01 7.61
C PRO A 162 8.83 1.47 7.20
N ALA A 163 8.60 2.38 8.13
CA ALA A 163 9.18 3.71 8.05
C ALA A 163 10.70 3.52 7.91
N GLY A 164 11.24 3.72 6.71
CA GLY A 164 12.66 3.55 6.42
C GLY A 164 12.96 3.88 4.95
N PRO A 165 14.04 4.61 4.68
CA PRO A 165 13.99 5.80 3.84
C PRO A 165 14.13 5.48 2.36
N ALA A 166 13.30 6.10 1.52
CA ALA A 166 13.74 6.45 0.18
C ALA A 166 14.78 7.57 0.36
N LYS A 167 16.06 7.21 0.21
CA LYS A 167 17.15 8.18 0.06
C LYS A 167 16.83 9.07 -1.15
N VAL A 168 16.25 10.23 -0.90
CA VAL A 168 16.46 11.39 -1.77
C VAL A 168 17.85 11.89 -1.40
N LYS A 169 18.77 11.84 -2.35
CA LYS A 169 20.03 12.60 -2.28
C LYS A 169 19.65 14.08 -2.18
N THR A 170 19.68 14.64 -0.98
CA THR A 170 19.81 16.08 -0.80
C THR A 170 21.25 16.44 -1.14
N VAL A 171 21.42 17.15 -2.25
CA VAL A 171 22.59 17.97 -2.48
C VAL A 171 22.30 19.30 -1.78
N GLY A 172 23.21 19.70 -0.88
CA GLY A 172 23.24 20.98 -0.16
C GLY A 172 24.14 20.78 1.06
N GLY A 173 25.29 21.43 1.22
CA GLY A 173 25.44 22.88 1.18
C GLY A 173 25.15 23.43 2.59
N ASP A 174 26.17 23.43 3.46
CA ASP A 174 26.31 24.09 4.77
C ASP A 174 25.13 24.12 5.78
N ASP A 175 25.16 23.15 6.71
CA ASP A 175 25.03 23.29 8.18
C ASP A 175 23.97 24.22 8.81
N MET A 176 22.72 24.10 8.38
CA MET A 176 21.59 24.41 9.26
C MET A 176 20.66 23.20 9.35
N GLN A 177 20.65 22.52 10.50
CA GLN A 177 19.71 21.41 10.74
C GLN A 177 18.37 21.97 11.24
N PRO A 178 17.23 21.61 10.63
CA PRO A 178 15.94 22.08 11.09
C PRO A 178 15.63 21.53 12.49
N GLU A 179 14.99 22.34 13.33
CA GLU A 179 14.61 21.96 14.72
C GLU A 179 13.08 21.94 14.89
N TYR A 180 12.60 21.24 15.92
CA TYR A 180 11.18 21.22 16.28
C TYR A 180 10.74 22.57 16.86
N ARG A 181 9.84 23.25 16.15
CA ARG A 181 9.26 24.55 16.55
C ARG A 181 7.74 24.57 16.40
N ASP A 182 7.11 25.57 16.98
CA ASP A 182 5.69 25.83 16.79
C ASP A 182 5.46 26.48 15.42
N TRP A 183 4.64 25.84 14.59
CA TRP A 183 4.22 26.31 13.28
C TRP A 183 2.80 26.83 13.36
N THR A 184 2.53 27.98 12.73
CA THR A 184 1.17 28.51 12.64
C THR A 184 0.69 28.51 11.20
N ILE A 185 -0.31 27.68 10.93
CA ILE A 185 -0.94 27.56 9.61
C ILE A 185 -2.38 28.06 9.62
N SER A 186 -2.80 28.68 8.52
CA SER A 186 -4.17 29.10 8.29
C SER A 186 -4.85 28.12 7.34
N MET A 187 -5.67 27.21 7.86
CA MET A 187 -6.43 26.24 7.07
C MET A 187 -7.93 26.54 7.16
N ARG A 188 -8.60 26.68 6.01
CA ARG A 188 -10.06 26.91 5.93
C ARG A 188 -10.54 28.06 6.83
N GLY A 189 -9.77 29.15 6.90
CA GLY A 189 -10.09 30.33 7.70
C GLY A 189 -9.84 30.18 9.22
N LYS A 190 -9.28 29.06 9.68
CA LYS A 190 -8.91 28.82 11.07
C LYS A 190 -7.39 28.74 11.21
N LYS A 191 -6.85 29.42 12.23
CA LYS A 191 -5.44 29.31 12.59
C LYS A 191 -5.24 28.07 13.46
N ILE A 192 -4.30 27.22 13.07
CA ILE A 192 -3.91 26.01 13.80
C ILE A 192 -2.43 26.16 14.10
N THR A 193 -2.07 25.94 15.37
CA THR A 193 -0.68 25.95 15.83
C THR A 193 -0.31 24.55 16.29
N PHE A 194 0.82 24.03 15.82
CA PHE A 194 1.31 22.70 16.16
C PHE A 194 2.83 22.63 16.07
N ARG A 195 3.43 21.72 16.84
CA ARG A 195 4.89 21.58 16.93
C ARG A 195 5.40 20.54 15.94
N ALA A 196 6.31 20.96 15.06
CA ALA A 196 6.84 20.10 13.99
C ALA A 196 8.25 20.51 13.58
N ILE A 197 8.94 19.63 12.86
CA ILE A 197 10.24 19.90 12.23
C ILE A 197 10.06 20.01 10.72
N TYR A 198 10.78 20.96 10.10
CA TYR A 198 10.82 21.10 8.65
C TYR A 198 11.61 19.94 8.02
N ILE A 199 11.00 19.26 7.04
CA ILE A 199 11.61 18.14 6.33
C ILE A 199 12.16 18.63 4.99
N LYS A 200 11.28 19.18 4.15
CA LYS A 200 11.60 19.66 2.81
C LYS A 200 10.50 20.55 2.26
N LYS A 201 10.84 21.35 1.26
CA LYS A 201 9.91 22.08 0.42
C LYS A 201 9.96 21.50 -0.98
N ASP A 202 8.79 21.18 -1.54
CA ASP A 202 8.63 20.77 -2.92
C ASP A 202 7.64 21.71 -3.60
N ARG A 203 8.16 22.54 -4.52
CA ARG A 203 7.41 23.63 -5.17
C ARG A 203 6.67 24.52 -4.15
N SER A 204 5.33 24.45 -4.13
CA SER A 204 4.45 25.21 -3.26
C SER A 204 4.08 24.49 -1.96
N LYS A 205 4.55 23.25 -1.77
CA LYS A 205 4.24 22.41 -0.60
C LYS A 205 5.44 22.30 0.34
N VAL A 206 5.14 22.32 1.62
CA VAL A 206 6.08 22.24 2.73
C VAL A 206 5.74 21.00 3.53
N PHE A 207 6.72 20.11 3.69
CA PHE A 207 6.58 18.89 4.45
C PHE A 207 7.10 19.12 5.86
N LEU A 208 6.22 18.94 6.84
CA LEU A 208 6.53 19.03 8.25
C LEU A 208 6.29 17.69 8.93
N LYS A 209 7.16 17.32 9.87
CA LYS A 209 6.96 16.13 10.70
C LYS A 209 6.54 16.53 12.10
N ASP A 210 5.35 16.10 12.49
CA ASP A 210 4.76 16.37 13.80
C ASP A 210 5.56 15.68 14.92
N GLU A 211 5.86 16.40 16.01
CA GLU A 211 6.61 15.86 17.15
C GLU A 211 5.84 14.77 17.92
N LYS A 212 4.52 14.94 18.09
CA LYS A 212 3.69 14.04 18.91
C LYS A 212 3.37 12.73 18.21
N GLN A 213 3.20 12.77 16.89
CA GLN A 213 2.76 11.60 16.12
C GLN A 213 3.85 11.06 15.20
N GLY A 214 4.93 11.81 14.97
CA GLY A 214 5.98 11.46 14.00
C GLY A 214 5.50 11.45 12.54
N ASN A 215 4.27 11.91 12.28
CA ASN A 215 3.65 11.90 10.97
C ASN A 215 4.15 13.08 10.14
N GLU A 216 4.56 12.79 8.90
CA GLU A 216 4.83 13.81 7.90
C GLU A 216 3.52 14.30 7.27
N LYS A 217 3.36 15.62 7.20
CA LYS A 217 2.21 16.30 6.61
C LYS A 217 2.69 17.37 5.65
N ASP A 218 2.04 17.48 4.50
CA ASP A 218 2.27 18.57 3.56
C ASP A 218 1.26 19.71 3.77
N PHE A 219 1.77 20.92 3.65
CA PHE A 219 1.00 22.16 3.76
C PHE A 219 1.41 23.10 2.65
N TYR A 220 0.51 23.93 2.13
CA TYR A 220 0.91 24.94 1.16
C TYR A 220 1.70 26.04 1.84
N ILE A 221 2.80 26.47 1.22
CA ILE A 221 3.67 27.52 1.77
C ILE A 221 2.91 28.81 2.10
N ARG A 222 1.90 29.15 1.29
CA ARG A 222 1.04 30.33 1.49
C ARG A 222 0.18 30.27 2.75
N ASP A 223 -0.05 29.07 3.28
CA ASP A 223 -0.90 28.86 4.46
C ASP A 223 -0.12 29.15 5.75
N PHE A 224 1.22 29.25 5.68
CA PHE A 224 2.09 29.58 6.80
C PHE A 224 2.15 31.08 7.06
N SER A 225 2.46 31.45 8.30
CA SER A 225 2.81 32.82 8.65
C SER A 225 4.06 33.30 7.88
N LYS A 226 4.20 34.62 7.67
CA LYS A 226 5.39 35.19 7.00
C LYS A 226 6.70 34.79 7.71
N ALA A 227 6.69 34.77 9.05
CA ALA A 227 7.85 34.38 9.84
C ALA A 227 8.24 32.91 9.64
N ASP A 228 7.25 32.03 9.45
CA ASP A 228 7.50 30.61 9.17
C ASP A 228 8.00 30.42 7.73
N GLN A 229 7.49 31.20 6.76
CA GLN A 229 8.00 31.19 5.39
C GLN A 229 9.47 31.63 5.32
N GLU A 230 9.83 32.72 5.99
CA GLU A 230 11.22 33.23 6.08
C GLU A 230 12.17 32.23 6.76
N TYR A 231 11.69 31.47 7.75
CA TYR A 231 12.47 30.41 8.37
C TYR A 231 12.80 29.28 7.38
N MET A 232 11.83 28.87 6.55
CA MET A 232 12.04 27.81 5.56
C MET A 232 13.02 28.20 4.44
N GLU A 233 13.13 29.49 4.11
CA GLU A 233 14.06 29.97 3.08
C GLU A 233 15.54 29.82 3.46
N GLN A 234 15.83 29.55 4.73
CA GLN A 234 17.17 29.32 5.25
C GLN A 234 17.70 27.91 4.93
N PHE A 235 16.84 26.97 4.51
CA PHE A 235 17.15 25.56 4.27
C PHE A 235 17.13 25.19 2.77
N LYS A 236 17.72 26.04 1.91
CA LYS A 236 17.74 25.87 0.45
C LYS A 236 18.52 24.64 -0.01
#